data_AF-Q254R5-F1
#
_entry.id   AF-Q254R5-F1
#
_cell.length_a   1.000
_cell.length_b   1.000
_cell.length_c   1.000
_cell.angle_alpha   90.00
_cell.angle_beta   90.00
_cell.angle_gamma   90.00
#
_symmetry.space_group_name_H-M   'P 1'
#
loop_
_entity.id
_entity.type
_entity.pdbx_description
1 polymer ?
#
loop_
_entity_poly.entity_id
_entity_poly.type
_entity_poly.pdbx_seq_one_letter_code
_entity_poly.pdbx_strand_id
1 'polypeptide(L)'
;MSSSNGIDNCLSFTQNTETGRRVLQSKFLKISASIVGVALPTIFILLGALGLVGSASCGLLIFGSISFGLVIICLIRAALCRRQKSSSEVLEMSLEGFEMSSVNLAEVALPEVALRSAAEGACPPLNTQGMAAMEFAEQLLRDERGDLEPITWLRCIPPINEDISYLFVLVEKKRQELLGALINDEGRIVLPEEEDELFTLLMTEYLQASFAISIYTLRDLDAFREREGQALSNLDRLVNRRFYHYKTFYGASVAYSFARFLHIFCDRSLPSDVVNRWSARFYREGTPEFEWRALYNNFCEQACWYIGNEQAAEAREDRLIKHSRVDTGRGFQYSGTIP
;
A
#
# COMPACT_ATOMS: atom_id res chain seq x y z
N MET A 1 23.11 1.50 24.67
CA MET A 1 22.46 0.21 24.32
C MET A 1 21.48 0.49 23.20
N SER A 2 21.74 -0.11 22.05
CA SER A 2 21.15 0.22 20.75
C SER A 2 19.71 -0.27 20.63
N SER A 3 18.80 0.60 20.19
CA SER A 3 17.46 0.25 19.71
C SER A 3 17.36 0.64 18.24
N SER A 4 17.68 -0.30 17.34
CA SER A 4 17.66 -0.12 15.88
C SER A 4 16.59 -1.00 15.22
N ASN A 5 15.42 -1.14 15.83
CA ASN A 5 14.34 -2.02 15.35
C ASN A 5 13.07 -1.27 14.90
N GLY A 6 13.09 0.07 14.83
CA GLY A 6 11.91 0.88 14.50
C GLY A 6 11.65 1.10 13.00
N ILE A 7 12.67 0.96 12.13
CA ILE A 7 12.59 1.45 10.75
C ILE A 7 12.08 0.37 9.77
N ASP A 8 12.27 -0.92 10.06
CA ASP A 8 11.89 -2.00 9.14
C ASP A 8 10.38 -2.26 9.07
N ASN A 9 9.59 -1.84 10.08
CA ASN A 9 8.14 -1.95 10.05
C ASN A 9 7.43 -0.83 9.28
N CYS A 10 8.11 0.30 9.01
CA CYS A 10 7.53 1.40 8.22
C CYS A 10 7.39 1.07 6.73
N LEU A 11 8.22 0.17 6.20
CA LEU A 11 8.22 -0.18 4.78
C LEU A 11 7.22 -1.30 4.42
N SER A 12 6.74 -2.07 5.39
CA SER A 12 5.95 -3.28 5.09
C SER A 12 4.46 -3.00 4.84
N PHE A 13 3.92 -1.87 5.29
CA PHE A 13 2.49 -1.54 5.12
C PHE A 13 2.20 -0.54 3.98
N THR A 14 3.20 0.16 3.45
CA THR A 14 3.08 0.85 2.15
C THR A 14 3.23 -0.10 0.96
N GLN A 15 3.47 -1.40 1.20
CA GLN A 15 3.33 -2.39 0.14
C GLN A 15 1.84 -2.51 -0.20
N ASN A 16 1.40 -1.73 -1.19
CA ASN A 16 0.16 -1.93 -1.94
C ASN A 16 0.13 -3.33 -2.54
N THR A 17 -0.17 -4.34 -1.70
CA THR A 17 -0.42 -5.70 -2.14
C THR A 17 -1.88 -5.76 -2.54
N GLU A 18 -2.18 -5.44 -3.79
CA GLU A 18 -3.36 -6.06 -4.39
C GLU A 18 -3.16 -7.57 -4.27
N THR A 19 -4.08 -8.24 -3.58
CA THR A 19 -4.24 -9.69 -3.70
C THR A 19 -4.66 -9.95 -5.14
N GLY A 20 -3.66 -10.04 -6.03
CA GLY A 20 -3.85 -10.59 -7.36
C GLY A 20 -4.63 -11.88 -7.20
N ARG A 21 -5.65 -12.04 -8.03
CA ARG A 21 -6.64 -13.13 -8.10
C ARG A 21 -5.97 -14.49 -8.30
N ARG A 22 -5.14 -14.91 -7.35
CA ARG A 22 -4.65 -16.26 -7.16
C ARG A 22 -5.64 -16.86 -6.20
N VAL A 23 -6.40 -17.82 -6.72
CA VAL A 23 -7.21 -18.81 -5.99
C VAL A 23 -6.85 -18.79 -4.50
N LEU A 24 -7.81 -18.39 -3.67
CA LEU A 24 -7.79 -18.43 -2.20
C LEU A 24 -7.54 -19.88 -1.72
N GLN A 25 -6.33 -20.40 -1.93
CA GLN A 25 -5.82 -21.52 -1.18
C GLN A 25 -5.55 -20.98 0.21
N SER A 26 -6.51 -21.21 1.10
CA SER A 26 -6.52 -20.69 2.46
C SER A 26 -5.16 -20.91 3.12
N LYS A 27 -4.61 -19.84 3.70
CA LYS A 27 -3.41 -19.91 4.54
C LYS A 27 -3.57 -20.98 5.64
N PHE A 28 -4.81 -21.20 6.08
CA PHE A 28 -5.21 -22.28 6.98
C PHE A 28 -4.91 -23.68 6.45
N LEU A 29 -5.20 -24.00 5.18
CA LEU A 29 -4.92 -25.33 4.61
C LEU A 29 -3.41 -25.59 4.54
N LYS A 30 -2.60 -24.56 4.26
CA LYS A 30 -1.14 -24.67 4.22
C LYS A 30 -0.55 -24.89 5.61
N ILE A 31 -1.07 -24.17 6.61
CA ILE A 31 -0.64 -24.32 8.00
C ILE A 31 -1.08 -25.69 8.55
N SER A 32 -2.33 -26.11 8.29
CA SER A 32 -2.82 -27.41 8.77
C SER A 32 -2.10 -28.59 8.12
N ALA A 33 -1.86 -28.56 6.81
CA ALA A 33 -1.08 -29.58 6.11
C ALA A 33 0.36 -29.66 6.63
N SER A 34 0.97 -28.52 6.96
CA SER A 34 2.32 -28.48 7.55
C SER A 34 2.36 -29.07 8.96
N ILE A 35 1.36 -28.79 9.79
CA ILE A 35 1.27 -29.34 11.15
C ILE A 35 1.07 -30.86 11.10
N VAL A 36 0.14 -31.34 10.26
CA VAL A 36 -0.13 -32.77 10.08
C VAL A 36 1.11 -33.50 9.53
N GLY A 37 1.81 -32.90 8.56
CA GLY A 37 3.01 -33.47 7.95
C GLY A 37 4.19 -33.64 8.92
N VAL A 38 4.29 -32.84 9.97
CA VAL A 38 5.35 -32.96 10.99
C VAL A 38 4.89 -33.82 12.18
N ALA A 39 3.63 -33.71 12.58
CA ALA A 39 3.09 -34.45 13.73
C ALA A 39 3.04 -35.95 13.48
N LEU A 40 2.58 -36.40 12.30
CA LEU A 40 2.42 -37.83 11.99
C LEU A 40 3.74 -38.62 12.05
N PRO A 41 4.84 -38.20 11.39
CA PRO A 41 6.13 -38.90 11.50
C PRO A 41 6.65 -38.95 12.94
N THR A 42 6.45 -37.87 13.72
CA THR A 42 6.88 -37.79 15.12
C THR A 42 6.12 -38.79 15.99
N ILE A 43 4.80 -38.92 15.79
CA ILE A 43 3.97 -39.91 16.49
C ILE A 43 4.42 -41.34 16.15
N PHE A 44 4.71 -41.65 14.89
CA PHE A 44 5.20 -42.97 14.49
C PHE A 44 6.57 -43.33 15.09
N ILE A 45 7.48 -42.35 15.17
CA ILE A 45 8.79 -42.54 15.83
C ILE A 45 8.60 -42.79 17.34
N LEU A 46 7.74 -42.02 18.02
CA LEU A 46 7.48 -42.18 19.45
C LEU A 46 6.81 -43.52 19.77
N LEU A 47 5.80 -43.92 18.98
CA LEU A 47 5.14 -45.23 19.13
C LEU A 47 6.10 -46.39 18.84
N GLY A 48 6.96 -46.24 17.83
CA GLY A 48 8.02 -47.22 17.55
C GLY A 48 9.04 -47.33 18.68
N ALA A 49 9.45 -46.20 19.27
CA ALA A 49 10.40 -46.16 20.38
C ALA A 49 9.82 -46.73 21.68
N LEU A 50 8.57 -46.39 22.00
CA LEU A 50 7.85 -46.98 23.14
C LEU A 50 7.58 -48.48 22.93
N GLY A 51 7.36 -48.88 21.68
CA GLY A 51 7.14 -50.27 21.29
C GLY A 51 8.39 -51.13 21.22
N LEU A 52 9.60 -50.63 21.48
CA LEU A 52 10.85 -51.40 21.41
C LEU A 52 10.89 -52.64 22.32
N VAL A 53 9.96 -52.73 23.28
CA VAL A 53 9.72 -53.91 24.13
C VAL A 53 8.94 -55.02 23.40
N GLY A 54 8.26 -54.70 22.29
CA GLY A 54 7.49 -55.63 21.45
C GLY A 54 8.08 -55.80 20.04
N SER A 55 7.89 -57.00 19.47
CA SER A 55 8.45 -57.41 18.16
C SER A 55 7.91 -56.64 16.94
N ALA A 56 6.91 -55.77 17.11
CA ALA A 56 6.29 -54.98 16.03
C ALA A 56 6.88 -53.56 15.84
N SER A 57 7.82 -53.14 16.70
CA SER A 57 8.36 -51.77 16.73
C SER A 57 9.29 -51.39 15.59
N CYS A 58 10.02 -52.36 15.04
CA CYS A 58 11.04 -52.11 14.03
C CYS A 58 10.43 -51.50 12.74
N GLY A 59 9.27 -51.98 12.31
CA GLY A 59 8.58 -51.46 11.12
C GLY A 59 8.12 -50.00 11.27
N LEU A 60 7.63 -49.62 12.45
CA LEU A 60 7.17 -48.26 12.74
C LEU A 60 8.33 -47.27 12.83
N LEU A 61 9.46 -47.68 13.41
CA LEU A 61 10.68 -46.87 13.46
C LEU A 61 11.24 -46.61 12.05
N ILE A 62 11.30 -47.64 11.20
CA ILE A 62 11.76 -47.48 9.82
C ILE A 62 10.83 -46.55 9.04
N PHE A 63 9.51 -46.77 9.12
CA PHE A 63 8.53 -45.95 8.41
C PHE A 63 8.52 -44.49 8.89
N GLY A 64 8.57 -44.28 10.21
CA GLY A 64 8.65 -42.95 10.82
C GLY A 64 9.93 -42.20 10.42
N SER A 65 11.07 -42.89 10.41
CA SER A 65 12.37 -42.31 10.04
C SER A 65 12.43 -41.91 8.56
N ILE A 66 11.91 -42.75 7.66
CA ILE A 66 11.82 -42.44 6.22
C ILE A 66 10.90 -41.23 5.99
N SER A 67 9.73 -41.22 6.63
CA SER A 67 8.76 -40.13 6.50
C SER A 67 9.33 -38.81 7.01
N PHE A 68 10.04 -38.84 8.15
CA PHE A 68 10.71 -37.66 8.71
C PHE A 68 11.83 -37.15 7.80
N GLY A 69 12.62 -38.06 7.21
CA GLY A 69 13.65 -37.72 6.23
C GLY A 69 13.08 -36.99 4.99
N LEU A 70 11.94 -37.44 4.48
CA LEU A 70 11.26 -36.78 3.35
C LEU A 70 10.77 -35.37 3.71
N VAL A 71 10.25 -35.18 4.93
CA VAL A 71 9.84 -33.86 5.43
C VAL A 71 11.04 -32.92 5.51
N ILE A 72 12.19 -33.38 6.03
CA ILE A 72 13.43 -32.59 6.09
C ILE A 72 13.90 -32.22 4.68
N ILE A 73 13.90 -33.15 3.72
CA ILE A 73 14.29 -32.86 2.34
C ILE A 73 13.37 -31.81 1.71
N CYS A 74 12.07 -31.89 1.95
CA CYS A 74 11.10 -30.89 1.50
C CYS A 74 11.35 -29.52 2.14
N LEU A 75 11.69 -29.46 3.44
CA LEU A 75 12.04 -28.22 4.14
C LEU A 75 13.35 -27.63 3.61
N ILE A 76 14.37 -28.45 3.36
CA ILE A 76 15.64 -28.03 2.77
C ILE A 76 15.41 -27.51 1.35
N ARG A 77 14.61 -28.19 0.53
CA ARG A 77 14.24 -27.70 -0.81
C ARG A 77 13.47 -26.39 -0.75
N ALA A 78 12.51 -26.25 0.17
CA ALA A 78 11.79 -24.99 0.34
C ALA A 78 12.72 -23.85 0.79
N ALA A 79 13.67 -24.12 1.68
CA ALA A 79 14.68 -23.17 2.11
C ALA A 79 15.67 -22.81 0.99
N LEU A 80 16.10 -23.79 0.20
CA LEU A 80 16.96 -23.60 -0.97
C LEU A 80 16.23 -22.84 -2.08
N CYS A 81 14.96 -23.14 -2.37
CA CYS A 81 14.17 -22.37 -3.33
C CYS A 81 13.91 -20.94 -2.84
N ARG A 82 13.73 -20.71 -1.54
CA ARG A 82 13.67 -19.35 -0.97
C ARG A 82 15.00 -18.62 -1.12
N ARG A 83 16.12 -19.29 -0.86
CA ARG A 83 17.48 -18.74 -1.06
C ARG A 83 17.84 -18.53 -2.53
N GLN A 84 17.37 -19.38 -3.42
CA GLN A 84 17.60 -19.28 -4.85
C GLN A 84 16.71 -18.21 -5.47
N LYS A 85 15.50 -17.98 -4.94
CA LYS A 85 14.69 -16.82 -5.30
C LYS A 85 15.35 -15.51 -4.84
N SER A 86 15.92 -15.47 -3.63
CA SER A 86 16.70 -14.31 -3.19
C SER A 86 18.03 -14.16 -3.91
N SER A 87 18.62 -15.25 -4.42
CA SER A 87 19.89 -15.20 -5.15
C SER A 87 19.71 -14.94 -6.65
N SER A 88 18.62 -15.37 -7.27
CA SER A 88 18.25 -15.02 -8.65
C SER A 88 17.90 -13.54 -8.76
N GLU A 89 17.18 -12.99 -7.76
CA GLU A 89 16.91 -11.54 -7.69
C GLU A 89 18.19 -10.70 -7.44
N VAL A 90 19.24 -11.29 -6.84
CA VAL A 90 20.55 -10.63 -6.64
C VAL A 90 21.50 -10.84 -7.82
N LEU A 91 21.45 -11.98 -8.52
CA LEU A 91 22.32 -12.27 -9.67
C LEU A 91 21.77 -11.68 -10.99
N GLU A 92 20.44 -11.65 -11.22
CA GLU A 92 19.85 -10.93 -12.36
C GLU A 92 20.09 -9.41 -12.24
N MET A 93 20.06 -8.85 -11.03
CA MET A 93 20.45 -7.45 -10.79
C MET A 93 21.94 -7.16 -10.96
N SER A 94 22.81 -8.18 -10.87
CA SER A 94 24.26 -8.02 -11.06
C SER A 94 24.73 -8.27 -12.49
N LEU A 95 23.96 -9.01 -13.30
CA LEU A 95 24.33 -9.36 -14.68
C LEU A 95 23.62 -8.53 -15.76
N GLU A 96 22.51 -7.84 -15.45
CA GLU A 96 21.94 -6.80 -16.33
C GLU A 96 22.70 -5.46 -16.25
N GLY A 97 23.77 -5.38 -15.44
CA GLY A 97 24.65 -4.23 -15.35
C GLY A 97 25.81 -4.19 -16.34
N PHE A 98 26.01 -5.21 -17.19
CA PHE A 98 27.17 -5.24 -18.09
C PHE A 98 27.00 -6.10 -19.35
N GLU A 99 26.00 -5.81 -20.19
CA GLU A 99 26.12 -6.03 -21.64
C GLU A 99 25.47 -4.87 -22.40
N MET A 100 26.29 -3.90 -22.79
CA MET A 100 25.98 -2.93 -23.83
C MET A 100 26.08 -3.66 -25.18
N SER A 101 25.08 -4.49 -25.50
CA SER A 101 24.99 -5.17 -26.79
C SER A 101 24.09 -4.37 -27.73
N SER A 102 24.74 -3.80 -28.74
CA SER A 102 24.14 -3.18 -29.92
C SER A 102 23.22 -4.19 -30.63
N VAL A 103 21.93 -4.19 -30.30
CA VAL A 103 20.91 -4.91 -31.06
C VAL A 103 20.05 -3.87 -31.77
N ASN A 104 20.07 -3.99 -33.10
CA ASN A 104 19.39 -3.14 -34.06
C ASN A 104 17.95 -2.86 -33.65
N LEU A 105 17.63 -1.56 -33.55
CA LEU A 105 16.29 -1.01 -33.50
C LEU A 105 15.63 -1.23 -34.88
N ALA A 106 15.28 -2.48 -35.19
CA ALA A 106 14.33 -2.77 -36.25
C ALA A 106 12.94 -2.37 -35.73
N GLU A 107 12.62 -1.10 -35.92
CA GLU A 107 11.36 -0.64 -36.52
C GLU A 107 10.12 -1.52 -36.20
N VAL A 108 9.73 -1.56 -34.93
CA VAL A 108 8.31 -1.59 -34.60
C VAL A 108 7.92 -0.14 -34.41
N ALA A 109 7.67 0.51 -35.54
CA ALA A 109 6.92 1.75 -35.59
C ALA A 109 5.50 1.45 -35.07
N LEU A 110 5.36 1.43 -33.74
CA LEU A 110 4.10 1.83 -33.13
C LEU A 110 3.83 3.23 -33.68
N PRO A 111 2.68 3.45 -34.33
CA PRO A 111 2.38 4.74 -34.90
C PRO A 111 2.57 5.77 -33.80
N GLU A 112 3.20 6.86 -34.21
CA GLU A 112 3.37 8.15 -33.54
C GLU A 112 1.97 8.72 -33.19
N VAL A 113 1.22 7.96 -32.41
CA VAL A 113 -0.06 8.32 -31.81
C VAL A 113 0.33 9.24 -30.68
N ALA A 114 0.56 10.48 -31.08
CA ALA A 114 0.38 11.66 -30.27
C ALA A 114 0.74 11.43 -28.79
N LEU A 115 2.01 11.73 -28.49
CA LEU A 115 2.38 12.58 -27.35
C LEU A 115 1.57 13.89 -27.41
N ARG A 116 0.24 13.79 -27.37
CA ARG A 116 -0.63 14.87 -26.92
C ARG A 116 -0.38 14.87 -25.43
N SER A 117 0.38 15.89 -25.06
CA SER A 117 0.57 16.40 -23.71
C SER A 117 -0.66 16.18 -22.83
N ALA A 118 -0.45 16.18 -21.52
CA ALA A 118 -1.44 16.72 -20.59
C ALA A 118 -2.24 17.81 -21.33
N ALA A 119 -3.56 17.63 -21.43
CA ALA A 119 -4.43 18.42 -22.27
C ALA A 119 -4.06 19.91 -22.20
N GLU A 120 -4.17 20.65 -23.31
CA GLU A 120 -3.83 22.09 -23.47
C GLU A 120 -4.56 23.05 -22.49
N GLY A 121 -5.18 22.55 -21.42
CA GLY A 121 -5.77 23.32 -20.34
C GLY A 121 -4.84 23.45 -19.14
N ALA A 122 -4.98 24.57 -18.42
CA ALA A 122 -4.36 24.78 -17.13
C ALA A 122 -4.72 23.65 -16.15
N CYS A 123 -3.79 23.32 -15.25
CA CYS A 123 -4.06 22.42 -14.13
C CYS A 123 -5.30 22.90 -13.38
N PRO A 124 -6.28 22.02 -13.06
CA PRO A 124 -7.49 22.43 -12.38
C PRO A 124 -7.15 23.14 -11.06
N PRO A 125 -7.90 24.16 -10.65
CA PRO A 125 -7.68 24.80 -9.35
C PRO A 125 -8.05 23.85 -8.21
N LEU A 126 -7.46 24.07 -7.04
CA LEU A 126 -7.92 23.42 -5.82
C LEU A 126 -9.26 24.03 -5.40
N ASN A 127 -10.16 23.20 -4.86
CA ASN A 127 -11.39 23.70 -4.24
C ASN A 127 -11.10 24.23 -2.82
N THR A 128 -12.12 24.75 -2.14
CA THR A 128 -11.97 25.32 -0.78
C THR A 128 -11.36 24.32 0.20
N GLN A 129 -11.82 23.07 0.18
CA GLN A 129 -11.28 22.01 1.05
C GLN A 129 -9.82 21.69 0.71
N GLY A 130 -9.47 21.64 -0.57
CA GLY A 130 -8.10 21.43 -1.04
C GLY A 130 -7.17 22.56 -0.65
N MET A 131 -7.60 23.82 -0.77
CA MET A 131 -6.84 24.98 -0.30
C MET A 131 -6.60 24.93 1.22
N ALA A 132 -7.66 24.68 1.99
CA ALA A 132 -7.55 24.56 3.45
C ALA A 132 -6.62 23.41 3.88
N ALA A 133 -6.64 22.28 3.17
CA ALA A 133 -5.73 21.16 3.43
C ALA A 133 -4.26 21.51 3.16
N MET A 134 -4.00 22.31 2.11
CA MET A 134 -2.64 22.79 1.80
C MET A 134 -2.17 23.80 2.86
N GLU A 135 -3.01 24.74 3.27
CA GLU A 135 -2.70 25.70 4.34
C GLU A 135 -2.43 24.99 5.68
N PHE A 136 -3.23 23.98 6.02
CA PHE A 136 -3.01 23.12 7.18
C PHE A 136 -1.64 22.44 7.11
N ALA A 137 -1.29 21.83 5.98
CA ALA A 137 -0.02 21.14 5.82
C ALA A 137 1.19 22.11 5.88
N GLU A 138 1.06 23.31 5.32
CA GLU A 138 2.09 24.36 5.43
C GLU A 138 2.25 24.85 6.87
N GLN A 139 1.17 24.98 7.63
CA GLN A 139 1.24 25.30 9.05
C GLN A 139 1.91 24.16 9.85
N LEU A 140 1.47 22.92 9.61
CA LEU A 140 2.02 21.74 10.27
C LEU A 140 3.53 21.58 10.01
N LEU A 141 3.98 21.80 8.77
CA LEU A 141 5.40 21.84 8.44
C LEU A 141 6.15 22.96 9.16
N ARG A 142 5.59 24.17 9.22
CA ARG A 142 6.23 25.29 9.92
C ARG A 142 6.41 25.01 11.41
N ASP A 143 5.43 24.36 12.02
CA ASP A 143 5.42 24.12 13.46
C ASP A 143 6.31 22.93 13.85
N GLU A 144 6.33 21.87 13.04
CA GLU A 144 6.96 20.60 13.44
C GLU A 144 8.30 20.29 12.73
N ARG A 145 8.61 20.93 11.60
CA ARG A 145 9.80 20.57 10.78
C ARG A 145 11.12 20.62 11.56
N GLY A 146 11.25 21.53 12.51
CA GLY A 146 12.47 21.69 13.32
C GLY A 146 12.81 20.46 14.18
N ASP A 147 11.79 19.67 14.54
CA ASP A 147 11.90 18.51 15.44
C ASP A 147 11.86 17.16 14.69
N LEU A 148 11.74 17.19 13.36
CA LEU A 148 11.59 16.00 12.52
C LEU A 148 12.87 15.68 11.78
N GLU A 149 13.26 14.40 11.80
CA GLU A 149 14.21 13.86 10.83
C GLU A 149 13.45 13.44 9.56
N PRO A 150 13.81 13.96 8.36
CA PRO A 150 13.15 13.58 7.14
C PRO A 150 13.45 12.10 6.80
N ILE A 151 12.49 11.44 6.14
CA ILE A 151 12.69 10.05 5.73
C ILE A 151 13.88 9.91 4.74
N THR A 152 14.71 8.90 4.98
CA THR A 152 15.75 8.51 4.02
C THR A 152 15.12 7.66 2.90
N TRP A 153 15.18 8.15 1.66
CA TRP A 153 14.56 7.46 0.51
C TRP A 153 15.30 6.20 0.02
N LEU A 154 16.49 5.87 0.56
CA LEU A 154 17.33 4.66 0.35
C LEU A 154 17.35 4.04 -1.06
N ARG A 155 16.26 3.40 -1.49
CA ARG A 155 16.11 2.69 -2.79
C ARG A 155 15.25 3.46 -3.80
N CYS A 156 14.78 4.65 -3.43
CA CYS A 156 14.00 5.54 -4.27
C CYS A 156 14.81 6.80 -4.57
N ILE A 157 14.63 7.32 -5.78
CA ILE A 157 15.03 8.68 -6.13
C ILE A 157 14.20 9.62 -5.23
N PRO A 158 14.86 10.50 -4.44
CA PRO A 158 14.19 11.38 -3.48
C PRO A 158 13.41 12.50 -4.19
N PRO A 159 12.45 13.14 -3.53
CA PRO A 159 11.73 14.30 -4.08
C PRO A 159 12.66 15.50 -4.33
N ILE A 160 12.28 16.36 -5.28
CA ILE A 160 12.96 17.66 -5.47
C ILE A 160 12.49 18.62 -4.39
N ASN A 161 11.19 18.67 -4.14
CA ASN A 161 10.64 19.35 -2.99
C ASN A 161 10.89 18.56 -1.70
N GLU A 162 11.84 19.04 -0.89
CA GLU A 162 12.20 18.41 0.38
C GLU A 162 11.04 18.30 1.37
N ASP A 163 10.03 19.18 1.30
CA ASP A 163 8.87 19.17 2.19
C ASP A 163 8.10 17.85 2.09
N ILE A 164 8.14 17.18 0.94
CA ILE A 164 7.52 15.85 0.75
C ILE A 164 8.11 14.83 1.73
N SER A 165 9.40 14.92 2.04
CA SER A 165 10.05 14.00 2.97
C SER A 165 9.61 14.23 4.42
N TYR A 166 9.35 15.48 4.80
CA TYR A 166 8.84 15.84 6.12
C TYR A 166 7.34 15.53 6.24
N LEU A 167 6.55 15.88 5.22
CA LEU A 167 5.13 15.53 5.14
C LEU A 167 4.91 14.03 5.21
N PHE A 168 5.78 13.21 4.63
CA PHE A 168 5.69 11.76 4.73
C PHE A 168 5.71 11.29 6.20
N VAL A 169 6.59 11.87 7.01
CA VAL A 169 6.70 11.56 8.44
C VAL A 169 5.47 12.07 9.20
N LEU A 170 5.02 13.30 8.89
CA LEU A 170 3.83 13.91 9.51
C LEU A 170 2.55 13.14 9.22
N VAL A 171 2.35 12.67 7.98
CA VAL A 171 1.21 11.84 7.60
C VAL A 171 1.18 10.56 8.42
N GLU A 172 2.34 9.91 8.60
CA GLU A 172 2.43 8.72 9.44
C GLU A 172 2.15 9.03 10.90
N LYS A 173 2.67 10.15 11.44
CA LYS A 173 2.38 10.62 12.80
C LYS A 173 0.87 10.83 13.00
N LYS A 174 0.19 11.54 12.08
CA LYS A 174 -1.27 11.74 12.12
C LYS A 174 -2.06 10.45 12.01
N ARG A 175 -1.58 9.50 11.20
CA ARG A 175 -2.16 8.15 11.15
C ARG A 175 -2.05 7.44 12.51
N GLN A 176 -0.90 7.52 13.17
CA GLN A 176 -0.71 6.90 14.49
C GLN A 176 -1.55 7.57 15.58
N GLU A 177 -1.69 8.90 15.56
CA GLU A 177 -2.59 9.63 16.47
C GLU A 177 -4.04 9.16 16.32
N LEU A 178 -4.52 9.07 15.08
CA LEU A 178 -5.85 8.55 14.75
C LEU A 178 -6.04 7.09 15.20
N LEU A 179 -5.10 6.21 14.86
CA LEU A 179 -5.16 4.80 15.27
C LEU A 179 -5.08 4.64 16.79
N GLY A 180 -4.31 5.49 17.47
CA GLY A 180 -4.21 5.53 18.92
C GLY A 180 -5.55 5.89 19.58
N ALA A 181 -6.28 6.85 19.02
CA ALA A 181 -7.62 7.22 19.51
C ALA A 181 -8.66 6.11 19.33
N LEU A 182 -8.45 5.20 18.37
CA LEU A 182 -9.31 4.05 18.15
C LEU A 182 -8.97 2.86 19.07
N ILE A 183 -7.89 2.90 19.84
CA ILE A 183 -7.47 1.81 20.73
C ILE A 183 -7.89 2.14 22.16
N ASN A 184 -8.66 1.25 22.78
CA ASN A 184 -9.05 1.38 24.19
C ASN A 184 -7.96 0.89 25.16
N ASP A 185 -8.20 1.04 26.46
CA ASP A 185 -7.26 0.64 27.53
C ASP A 185 -6.92 -0.86 27.52
N GLU A 186 -7.77 -1.71 26.92
CA GLU A 186 -7.50 -3.14 26.74
C GLU A 186 -6.76 -3.48 25.43
N GLY A 187 -6.34 -2.48 24.66
CA GLY A 187 -5.64 -2.66 23.39
C GLY A 187 -6.55 -3.12 22.24
N ARG A 188 -7.86 -2.90 22.35
CA ARG A 188 -8.85 -3.28 21.32
C ARG A 188 -9.25 -2.07 20.49
N ILE A 189 -9.48 -2.30 19.20
CA ILE A 189 -10.05 -1.29 18.31
C ILE A 189 -11.52 -1.07 18.70
N VAL A 190 -11.84 0.14 19.12
CA VAL A 190 -13.19 0.63 19.39
C VAL A 190 -13.56 1.63 18.30
N LEU A 191 -14.75 1.47 17.76
CA LEU A 191 -15.24 2.35 16.70
C LEU A 191 -15.80 3.63 17.32
N PRO A 192 -15.60 4.76 16.66
CA PRO A 192 -16.15 6.02 17.11
C PRO A 192 -17.68 5.98 17.07
N GLU A 193 -18.30 6.67 18.02
CA GLU A 193 -19.75 6.93 17.98
C GLU A 193 -20.08 7.92 16.84
N GLU A 194 -21.35 8.03 16.46
CA GLU A 194 -21.81 8.80 15.29
C GLU A 194 -21.42 10.29 15.33
N GLU A 195 -21.03 10.83 16.49
CA GLU A 195 -20.66 12.23 16.72
C GLU A 195 -19.37 12.38 17.54
N ASP A 196 -18.42 11.44 17.42
CA ASP A 196 -17.12 11.56 18.08
C ASP A 196 -16.31 12.72 17.47
N GLU A 197 -16.26 13.85 18.18
CA GLU A 197 -15.54 15.07 17.79
C GLU A 197 -14.04 14.82 17.67
N LEU A 198 -13.45 14.02 18.56
CA LEU A 198 -12.01 13.74 18.55
C LEU A 198 -11.65 12.89 17.33
N PHE A 199 -12.43 11.85 17.07
CA PHE A 199 -12.25 11.04 15.86
C PHE A 199 -12.39 11.89 14.60
N THR A 200 -13.43 12.73 14.53
CA THR A 200 -13.69 13.60 13.38
C THR A 200 -12.51 14.54 13.14
N LEU A 201 -11.98 15.15 14.20
CA LEU A 201 -10.80 16.01 14.14
C LEU A 201 -9.58 15.24 13.60
N LEU A 202 -9.21 14.13 14.25
CA LEU A 202 -8.02 13.35 13.88
C LEU A 202 -8.10 12.76 12.47
N MET A 203 -9.29 12.31 12.07
CA MET A 203 -9.53 11.82 10.71
C MET A 203 -9.39 12.96 9.68
N THR A 204 -9.91 14.14 9.99
CA THR A 204 -9.80 15.32 9.13
C THR A 204 -8.34 15.74 8.95
N GLU A 205 -7.57 15.85 10.03
CA GLU A 205 -6.15 16.20 9.98
C GLU A 205 -5.34 15.15 9.18
N TYR A 206 -5.61 13.86 9.40
CA TYR A 206 -4.96 12.78 8.65
C TYR A 206 -5.28 12.86 7.15
N LEU A 207 -6.54 13.11 6.78
CA LEU A 207 -6.97 13.29 5.40
C LEU A 207 -6.34 14.53 4.76
N GLN A 208 -6.27 15.65 5.48
CA GLN A 208 -5.64 16.89 4.99
C GLN A 208 -4.14 16.69 4.73
N ALA A 209 -3.41 16.09 5.67
CA ALA A 209 -1.99 15.79 5.48
C ALA A 209 -1.77 14.80 4.31
N SER A 210 -2.61 13.77 4.21
CA SER A 210 -2.55 12.76 3.14
C SER A 210 -2.89 13.33 1.77
N PHE A 211 -3.84 14.28 1.72
CA PHE A 211 -4.13 15.06 0.53
C PHE A 211 -2.92 15.91 0.13
N ALA A 212 -2.37 16.67 1.07
CA ALA A 212 -1.26 17.58 0.81
C ALA A 212 -0.05 16.84 0.25
N ILE A 213 0.38 15.72 0.85
CA ILE A 213 1.52 14.96 0.32
C ILE A 213 1.27 14.45 -1.10
N SER A 214 0.04 14.02 -1.42
CA SER A 214 -0.34 13.60 -2.77
C SER A 214 -0.28 14.77 -3.76
N ILE A 215 -0.76 15.97 -3.39
CA ILE A 215 -0.71 17.16 -4.25
C ILE A 215 0.72 17.69 -4.43
N TYR A 216 1.52 17.75 -3.36
CA TYR A 216 2.93 18.09 -3.46
C TYR A 216 3.67 17.13 -4.39
N THR A 217 3.39 15.82 -4.29
CA THR A 217 3.95 14.80 -5.18
C THR A 217 3.58 15.04 -6.64
N LEU A 218 2.32 15.38 -6.92
CA LEU A 218 1.88 15.67 -8.27
C LEU A 218 2.59 16.90 -8.84
N ARG A 219 2.65 18.00 -8.07
CA ARG A 219 3.33 19.24 -8.49
C ARG A 219 4.84 19.07 -8.67
N ASP A 220 5.46 18.19 -7.90
CA ASP A 220 6.89 17.91 -8.01
C ASP A 220 7.24 17.09 -9.28
N LEU A 221 6.26 16.44 -9.93
CA LEU A 221 6.46 15.84 -11.26
C LEU A 221 6.91 16.86 -12.31
N ASP A 222 6.40 18.11 -12.23
CA ASP A 222 6.77 19.16 -13.17
C ASP A 222 8.25 19.57 -12.98
N ALA A 223 8.67 19.77 -11.73
CA ALA A 223 10.07 20.02 -11.40
C ALA A 223 10.98 18.86 -11.83
N PHE A 224 10.50 17.62 -11.71
CA PHE A 224 11.23 16.43 -12.17
C PHE A 224 11.41 16.38 -13.68
N ARG A 225 10.36 16.74 -14.44
CA ARG A 225 10.41 16.82 -15.90
C ARG A 225 11.40 17.87 -16.38
N GLU A 226 11.49 19.00 -15.69
CA GLU A 226 12.46 20.05 -15.99
C GLU A 226 13.90 19.59 -15.69
N ARG A 227 14.12 18.90 -14.57
CA ARG A 227 15.46 18.48 -14.14
C ARG A 227 16.04 17.31 -14.94
N GLU A 228 15.27 16.25 -15.18
CA GLU A 228 15.74 15.02 -15.81
C GLU A 228 15.48 14.97 -17.33
N GLY A 229 14.83 16.01 -17.86
CA GLY A 229 14.33 16.02 -19.23
C GLY A 229 13.08 15.16 -19.43
N GLN A 230 12.47 15.27 -20.61
CA GLN A 230 11.22 14.59 -20.95
C GLN A 230 11.36 13.09 -21.25
N ALA A 231 12.49 12.46 -20.90
CA ALA A 231 12.78 11.07 -21.25
C ALA A 231 11.83 10.05 -20.62
N LEU A 232 11.23 10.38 -19.47
CA LEU A 232 10.22 9.56 -18.81
C LEU A 232 8.89 10.31 -18.76
N SER A 233 7.78 9.60 -18.94
CA SER A 233 6.44 10.18 -18.76
C SER A 233 6.09 10.33 -17.27
N ASN A 234 5.05 11.11 -16.96
CA ASN A 234 4.48 11.14 -15.61
C ASN A 234 4.03 9.75 -15.16
N LEU A 235 3.41 9.02 -16.08
CA LEU A 235 2.94 7.65 -15.85
C LEU A 235 4.10 6.75 -15.42
N ASP A 236 5.25 6.80 -16.10
CA ASP A 236 6.42 5.99 -15.75
C ASP A 236 6.92 6.27 -14.33
N ARG A 237 6.88 7.54 -13.88
CA ARG A 237 7.28 7.91 -12.52
C ARG A 237 6.28 7.44 -11.46
N LEU A 238 4.98 7.54 -11.75
CA LEU A 238 3.91 7.13 -10.84
C LEU A 238 3.82 5.61 -10.66
N VAL A 239 4.18 4.81 -11.68
CA VAL A 239 4.14 3.33 -11.60
C VAL A 239 5.44 2.71 -11.10
N ASN A 240 6.57 3.41 -11.25
CA ASN A 240 7.87 2.83 -10.96
C ASN A 240 8.26 3.00 -9.49
N ARG A 241 8.43 1.87 -8.80
CA ARG A 241 8.79 1.78 -7.37
C ARG A 241 10.13 2.43 -7.02
N ARG A 242 10.98 2.71 -8.00
CA ARG A 242 12.24 3.45 -7.81
C ARG A 242 12.03 4.94 -7.59
N PHE A 243 10.83 5.48 -7.79
CA PHE A 243 10.53 6.88 -7.50
C PHE A 243 9.71 7.01 -6.22
N TYR A 244 9.96 8.08 -5.48
CA TYR A 244 9.15 8.41 -4.31
C TYR A 244 7.67 8.64 -4.70
N HIS A 245 7.39 9.14 -5.91
CA HIS A 245 6.02 9.35 -6.44
C HIS A 245 5.13 8.11 -6.28
N TYR A 246 5.67 6.91 -6.55
CA TYR A 246 4.94 5.66 -6.36
C TYR A 246 4.47 5.45 -4.91
N LYS A 247 5.21 5.95 -3.93
CA LYS A 247 4.88 5.80 -2.50
C LYS A 247 3.92 6.87 -2.01
N THR A 248 4.02 8.09 -2.52
CA THR A 248 3.31 9.25 -1.97
C THR A 248 2.05 9.61 -2.74
N PHE A 249 1.96 9.27 -4.03
CA PHE A 249 0.78 9.56 -4.86
C PHE A 249 -0.53 9.03 -4.24
N TYR A 250 -0.50 7.82 -3.69
CA TYR A 250 -1.70 7.14 -3.19
C TYR A 250 -2.18 7.64 -1.82
N GLY A 251 -1.48 8.56 -1.15
CA GLY A 251 -1.78 9.01 0.21
C GLY A 251 -3.25 9.40 0.42
N ALA A 252 -3.75 10.35 -0.38
CA ALA A 252 -5.13 10.82 -0.33
C ALA A 252 -6.15 9.68 -0.48
N SER A 253 -5.96 8.81 -1.48
CA SER A 253 -6.87 7.70 -1.76
C SER A 253 -6.88 6.65 -0.64
N VAL A 254 -5.71 6.34 -0.06
CA VAL A 254 -5.59 5.38 1.05
C VAL A 254 -6.30 5.93 2.29
N ALA A 255 -6.07 7.21 2.62
CA ALA A 255 -6.71 7.86 3.75
C ALA A 255 -8.23 7.95 3.58
N TYR A 256 -8.73 8.31 2.40
CA TYR A 256 -10.16 8.35 2.12
C TYR A 256 -10.82 6.97 2.18
N SER A 257 -10.19 5.95 1.59
CA SER A 257 -10.64 4.56 1.71
C SER A 257 -10.70 4.10 3.18
N PHE A 258 -9.72 4.51 3.99
CA PHE A 258 -9.70 4.21 5.41
C PHE A 258 -10.84 4.91 6.18
N ALA A 259 -11.08 6.21 5.93
CA ALA A 259 -12.19 6.95 6.50
C ALA A 259 -13.54 6.29 6.17
N ARG A 260 -13.74 5.94 4.90
CA ARG A 260 -14.91 5.20 4.41
C ARG A 260 -15.04 3.83 5.07
N PHE A 261 -13.95 3.11 5.24
CA PHE A 261 -13.95 1.78 5.87
C PHE A 261 -14.39 1.87 7.34
N LEU A 262 -13.79 2.76 8.12
CA LEU A 262 -14.14 2.95 9.53
C LEU A 262 -15.60 3.38 9.70
N HIS A 263 -16.10 4.25 8.83
CA HIS A 263 -17.48 4.72 8.88
C HIS A 263 -18.54 3.75 8.35
N ILE A 264 -18.21 2.80 7.48
CA ILE A 264 -19.23 1.98 6.79
C ILE A 264 -19.13 0.49 7.15
N PHE A 265 -17.92 -0.03 7.40
CA PHE A 265 -17.67 -1.48 7.34
C PHE A 265 -17.23 -2.12 8.66
N CYS A 266 -17.04 -1.34 9.71
CA CYS A 266 -16.47 -1.90 10.92
C CYS A 266 -17.44 -2.72 11.79
N ASP A 267 -18.70 -2.90 11.40
CA ASP A 267 -19.46 -4.03 11.95
C ASP A 267 -20.50 -4.60 10.97
N ARG A 268 -20.24 -5.82 10.47
CA ARG A 268 -21.17 -6.60 9.64
C ARG A 268 -22.44 -7.01 10.40
N SER A 269 -22.49 -6.79 11.71
CA SER A 269 -23.67 -6.99 12.55
C SER A 269 -24.62 -5.79 12.54
N LEU A 270 -24.20 -4.64 12.01
CA LEU A 270 -25.04 -3.45 11.97
C LEU A 270 -26.22 -3.63 11.00
N PRO A 271 -27.43 -3.21 11.42
CA PRO A 271 -28.60 -3.16 10.54
C PRO A 271 -28.34 -2.35 9.26
N SER A 272 -28.91 -2.81 8.14
CA SER A 272 -28.70 -2.18 6.83
C SER A 272 -29.17 -0.73 6.76
N ASP A 273 -30.16 -0.33 7.57
CA ASP A 273 -30.62 1.05 7.67
C ASP A 273 -29.59 1.96 8.35
N VAL A 274 -28.83 1.46 9.32
CA VAL A 274 -27.74 2.21 9.98
C VAL A 274 -26.61 2.45 8.98
N VAL A 275 -26.15 1.38 8.31
CA VAL A 275 -25.11 1.46 7.27
C VAL A 275 -25.54 2.43 6.15
N ASN A 276 -26.81 2.39 5.74
CA ASN A 276 -27.35 3.30 4.73
C ASN A 276 -27.39 4.76 5.20
N ARG A 277 -27.75 5.01 6.46
CA ARG A 277 -27.74 6.36 7.04
C ARG A 277 -26.32 6.92 7.11
N TRP A 278 -25.38 6.12 7.58
CA TRP A 278 -23.98 6.51 7.68
C TRP A 278 -23.35 6.76 6.30
N SER A 279 -23.57 5.87 5.34
CA SER A 279 -23.12 6.07 3.96
C SER A 279 -23.71 7.33 3.32
N ALA A 280 -24.95 7.69 3.66
CA ALA A 280 -25.60 8.90 3.14
C ALA A 280 -24.95 10.20 3.65
N ARG A 281 -24.21 10.20 4.76
CA ARG A 281 -23.52 11.39 5.29
C ARG A 281 -22.47 11.93 4.33
N PHE A 282 -21.70 11.05 3.68
CA PHE A 282 -20.78 11.43 2.59
C PHE A 282 -21.46 12.20 1.45
N TYR A 283 -22.79 12.13 1.33
CA TYR A 283 -23.59 12.82 0.32
C TYR A 283 -24.53 13.89 0.87
N ARG A 284 -24.39 14.25 2.15
CA ARG A 284 -25.16 15.30 2.80
C ARG A 284 -24.26 16.49 3.11
N GLU A 285 -24.54 17.62 2.47
CA GLU A 285 -23.87 18.89 2.75
C GLU A 285 -23.92 19.25 4.25
N GLY A 286 -22.84 19.85 4.75
CA GLY A 286 -22.70 20.25 6.15
C GLY A 286 -22.23 19.14 7.10
N THR A 287 -21.85 17.97 6.57
CA THR A 287 -21.23 16.90 7.38
C THR A 287 -19.71 16.84 7.13
N PRO A 288 -18.91 16.42 8.12
CA PRO A 288 -17.48 16.18 7.92
C PRO A 288 -17.20 15.19 6.79
N GLU A 289 -18.00 14.13 6.66
CA GLU A 289 -17.83 13.12 5.61
C GLU A 289 -18.02 13.68 4.20
N PHE A 290 -18.91 14.67 4.05
CA PHE A 290 -19.08 15.37 2.78
C PHE A 290 -17.83 16.18 2.43
N GLU A 291 -17.20 16.85 3.41
CA GLU A 291 -15.96 17.59 3.21
C GLU A 291 -14.80 16.65 2.86
N TRP A 292 -14.70 15.50 3.53
CA TRP A 292 -13.71 14.46 3.21
C TRP A 292 -13.87 13.93 1.79
N ARG A 293 -15.11 13.71 1.34
CA ARG A 293 -15.40 13.33 -0.05
C ARG A 293 -15.00 14.43 -1.02
N ALA A 294 -15.33 15.70 -0.72
CA ALA A 294 -14.98 16.84 -1.56
C ALA A 294 -13.45 16.99 -1.69
N LEU A 295 -12.71 16.74 -0.61
CA LEU A 295 -11.25 16.73 -0.60
C LEU A 295 -10.68 15.60 -1.48
N TYR A 296 -11.19 14.37 -1.31
CA TYR A 296 -10.78 13.23 -2.14
C TYR A 296 -11.08 13.46 -3.63
N ASN A 297 -12.28 13.93 -3.98
CA ASN A 297 -12.64 14.20 -5.36
C ASN A 297 -11.77 15.30 -5.98
N ASN A 298 -11.37 16.31 -5.21
CA ASN A 298 -10.41 17.30 -5.70
C ASN A 298 -9.04 16.66 -5.98
N PHE A 299 -8.57 15.74 -5.14
CA PHE A 299 -7.36 14.97 -5.46
C PHE A 299 -7.53 14.17 -6.76
N CYS A 300 -8.67 13.49 -6.97
CA CYS A 300 -8.93 12.74 -8.19
C CYS A 300 -8.86 13.62 -9.44
N GLU A 301 -9.43 14.82 -9.40
CA GLU A 301 -9.36 15.79 -10.50
C GLU A 301 -7.91 16.17 -10.83
N GLN A 302 -7.10 16.46 -9.79
CA GLN A 302 -5.67 16.75 -9.95
C GLN A 302 -4.94 15.53 -10.54
N ALA A 303 -5.12 14.35 -9.95
CA ALA A 303 -4.47 13.12 -10.36
C ALA A 303 -4.77 12.77 -11.82
N CYS A 304 -6.04 12.83 -12.24
CA CYS A 304 -6.43 12.58 -13.62
C CYS A 304 -5.76 13.55 -14.61
N TRP A 305 -5.61 14.83 -14.24
CA TRP A 305 -4.88 15.80 -15.08
C TRP A 305 -3.40 15.41 -15.27
N TYR A 306 -2.71 15.01 -14.20
CA TYR A 306 -1.30 14.58 -14.27
C TYR A 306 -1.09 13.22 -14.94
N ILE A 307 -2.05 12.31 -14.80
CA ILE A 307 -2.05 10.99 -15.47
C ILE A 307 -2.26 11.17 -16.98
N GLY A 308 -3.14 12.09 -17.38
CA GLY A 308 -3.43 12.38 -18.78
C GLY A 308 -4.30 11.30 -19.41
N ASN A 309 -3.71 10.46 -20.28
CA ASN A 309 -4.47 9.46 -21.02
C ASN A 309 -4.87 8.28 -20.12
N GLU A 310 -6.15 8.23 -19.74
CA GLU A 310 -6.72 7.19 -18.88
C GLU A 310 -6.56 5.78 -19.45
N GLN A 311 -6.79 5.57 -20.75
CA GLN A 311 -6.65 4.25 -21.38
C GLN A 311 -5.20 3.76 -21.36
N ALA A 312 -4.25 4.67 -21.59
CA ALA A 312 -2.84 4.33 -21.51
C ALA A 312 -2.41 4.00 -20.07
N ALA A 313 -2.94 4.74 -19.10
CA ALA A 313 -2.71 4.47 -17.69
C ALA A 313 -3.33 3.15 -17.24
N GLU A 314 -4.56 2.83 -17.65
CA GLU A 314 -5.23 1.56 -17.36
C GLU A 314 -4.45 0.37 -17.94
N ALA A 315 -4.00 0.48 -19.20
CA ALA A 315 -3.19 -0.55 -19.86
C ALA A 315 -1.83 -0.77 -19.19
N ARG A 316 -1.26 0.29 -18.58
CA ARG A 316 0.05 0.25 -17.94
C ARG A 316 -0.02 -0.23 -16.49
N GLU A 317 -0.95 0.34 -15.73
CA GLU A 317 -1.17 0.14 -14.30
C GLU A 317 -2.55 0.65 -13.89
N ASP A 318 -3.56 -0.22 -14.02
CA ASP A 318 -4.95 0.00 -13.62
C ASP A 318 -5.11 0.56 -12.19
N ARG A 319 -4.18 0.27 -11.27
CA ARG A 319 -4.21 0.84 -9.91
C ARG A 319 -4.20 2.36 -9.89
N LEU A 320 -3.57 3.04 -10.86
CA LEU A 320 -3.59 4.49 -10.90
C LEU A 320 -5.01 5.04 -11.07
N ILE A 321 -5.75 4.49 -12.04
CA ILE A 321 -7.12 4.91 -12.35
C ILE A 321 -8.07 4.59 -11.22
N LYS A 322 -7.93 3.39 -10.66
CA LYS A 322 -8.62 2.93 -9.46
C LYS A 322 -8.51 3.91 -8.28
N HIS A 323 -7.32 4.44 -8.03
CA HIS A 323 -7.05 5.37 -6.93
C HIS A 323 -7.30 6.83 -7.28
N SER A 324 -7.52 7.18 -8.55
CA SER A 324 -7.86 8.53 -9.00
C SER A 324 -9.31 8.66 -9.45
N ARG A 325 -10.18 7.70 -9.11
CA ARG A 325 -11.60 7.73 -9.48
C ARG A 325 -12.42 8.49 -8.45
N VAL A 326 -13.19 9.48 -8.92
CA VAL A 326 -14.11 10.26 -8.09
C VAL A 326 -15.19 9.41 -7.43
N ASP A 327 -15.51 9.72 -6.18
CA ASP A 327 -16.67 9.18 -5.48
C ASP A 327 -17.92 9.97 -5.86
N THR A 328 -18.80 9.30 -6.61
CA THR A 328 -20.06 9.85 -7.14
C THR A 328 -21.31 9.23 -6.51
N GLY A 329 -21.17 8.25 -5.60
CA GLY A 329 -22.34 7.62 -5.01
C GLY A 329 -22.08 6.29 -4.31
N ARG A 330 -23.17 5.71 -3.77
CA ARG A 330 -23.14 4.48 -2.96
C ARG A 330 -22.50 3.27 -3.64
N GLY A 331 -22.48 3.25 -4.98
CA GLY A 331 -21.82 2.22 -5.78
C GLY A 331 -20.30 2.37 -5.87
N PHE A 332 -19.71 3.36 -5.18
CA PHE A 332 -18.26 3.52 -5.10
C PHE A 332 -17.63 2.31 -4.40
N GLN A 333 -17.07 1.41 -5.21
CA GLN A 333 -16.43 0.17 -4.79
C GLN A 333 -14.92 0.38 -4.73
N TYR A 334 -14.32 -0.09 -3.63
CA TYR A 334 -12.90 -0.05 -3.24
C TYR A 334 -11.99 -0.84 -4.16
N SER A 335 -12.05 -0.63 -5.47
CA SER A 335 -11.06 -1.20 -6.37
C SER A 335 -9.76 -0.45 -6.15
N GLY A 336 -8.90 -0.90 -5.24
CA GLY A 336 -7.53 -0.38 -5.07
C GLY A 336 -6.93 -0.55 -3.68
N THR A 337 -7.72 -0.38 -2.62
CA THR A 337 -7.23 -0.35 -1.24
C THR A 337 -8.22 -1.00 -0.27
N ILE A 338 -7.98 -2.28 0.02
CA ILE A 338 -8.26 -2.77 1.37
C ILE A 338 -7.01 -2.40 2.17
N PRO A 339 -7.13 -1.63 3.28
CA PRO A 339 -6.00 -1.28 4.14
C PRO A 339 -5.16 -2.48 4.59
#